data_AF-A0A6P9ADD4-F1
#
_entry.id   AF-A0A6P9ADD4-F1
#
_cell.length_a   1.000
_cell.length_b   1.000
_cell.length_c   1.000
_cell.angle_alpha   90.00
_cell.angle_beta   90.00
_cell.angle_gamma   90.00
#
_symmetry.space_group_name_H-M   'P 1'
#
loop_
_entity.id
_entity.type
_entity.pdbx_description
1 polymer ?
#
loop_
_entity_poly.entity_id
_entity_poly.type
_entity_poly.pdbx_seq_one_letter_code
_entity_poly.pdbx_strand_id
1 'polypeptide(L)'
;MAGADLVMAWVDDAGAAHARDYWADQNGSPTLDKAQDWAVVGAQENDTHTTVRLARPVHTGHVMDVQIQPGPMRVIFSWSGADPGRTPHYHGKEQRGVSEVCLLSVSAAAVQLEQRSPPAWSLCWSLAALLHVLRAWRHP
;
A
#
# COMPACT_ATOMS: atom_id res chain seq x y z
N MET A 1 19.45 -0.26 0.73
CA MET A 1 18.67 -0.75 1.88
C MET A 1 18.50 0.33 2.92
N ALA A 2 19.44 1.28 3.07
CA ALA A 2 19.25 2.46 3.93
C ALA A 2 17.88 3.13 3.70
N GLY A 3 17.19 3.42 4.80
CA GLY A 3 15.83 3.98 4.85
C GLY A 3 14.71 2.96 4.59
N ALA A 4 14.98 1.66 4.58
CA ALA A 4 13.96 0.65 4.30
C ALA A 4 13.20 0.20 5.56
N ASP A 5 11.90 0.02 5.38
CA ASP A 5 10.95 -0.70 6.23
C ASP A 5 10.92 -2.17 5.76
N LEU A 6 11.18 -3.11 6.67
CA LEU A 6 11.56 -4.48 6.34
C LEU A 6 10.79 -5.48 7.21
N VAL A 7 10.21 -6.50 6.56
CA VAL A 7 9.73 -7.69 7.24
C VAL A 7 10.59 -8.90 6.90
N MET A 8 10.98 -9.65 7.92
CA MET A 8 11.58 -10.96 7.80
C MET A 8 10.56 -12.01 8.20
N ALA A 9 10.34 -13.02 7.36
CA ALA A 9 9.41 -14.09 7.63
C ALA A 9 9.98 -15.46 7.23
N TRP A 10 9.69 -16.49 8.02
CA TRP A 10 10.18 -17.85 7.82
C TRP A 10 9.22 -18.87 8.48
N VAL A 11 9.44 -20.15 8.20
CA VAL A 11 8.78 -21.28 8.86
C VAL A 11 9.89 -22.06 9.55
N ASP A 12 9.75 -22.37 10.84
CA ASP A 12 10.76 -23.13 11.57
C ASP A 12 10.63 -24.64 11.36
N ASP A 13 11.62 -25.40 11.85
CA ASP A 13 11.64 -26.87 11.81
C ASP A 13 10.41 -27.54 12.44
N ALA A 14 9.67 -26.84 13.32
CA ALA A 14 8.43 -27.33 13.92
C ALA A 14 7.18 -27.01 13.08
N GLY A 15 7.35 -26.34 11.94
CA GLY A 15 6.28 -25.88 11.06
C GLY A 15 5.59 -24.60 11.54
N ALA A 16 6.12 -23.92 12.56
CA ALA A 16 5.57 -22.67 13.04
C ALA A 16 6.08 -21.50 12.19
N ALA A 17 5.17 -20.60 11.83
CA ALA A 17 5.49 -19.44 11.01
C ALA A 17 5.77 -18.21 11.85
N HIS A 18 6.79 -17.46 11.44
CA HIS A 18 7.30 -16.30 12.14
C HIS A 18 7.35 -15.10 11.21
N ALA A 19 7.13 -13.92 11.77
CA ALA A 19 7.42 -12.65 11.13
C ALA A 19 8.03 -11.69 12.17
N ARG A 20 9.00 -10.88 11.73
CA ARG A 20 9.60 -9.82 12.53
C ARG A 20 9.81 -8.58 11.69
N ASP A 21 9.49 -7.45 12.29
CA ASP A 21 9.57 -6.12 11.71
C ASP A 21 10.92 -5.46 12.05
N TYR A 22 11.53 -4.83 11.05
CA TYR A 22 12.85 -4.26 11.11
C TYR A 22 12.92 -2.95 10.35
N TRP A 23 13.85 -2.09 10.77
CA TRP A 23 14.20 -0.88 10.06
C TRP A 23 15.70 -0.83 9.76
N ALA A 24 16.07 -0.27 8.60
CA ALA A 24 17.45 -0.09 8.20
C ALA A 24 17.83 1.39 8.12
N ASP A 25 18.61 1.92 9.07
CA ASP A 25 19.21 3.27 8.94
C ASP A 25 20.20 3.36 7.77
N GLN A 26 20.95 2.28 7.56
CA GLN A 26 22.09 2.24 6.67
C GLN A 26 22.12 0.97 5.83
N ASN A 27 23.11 0.88 4.94
CA ASN A 27 23.39 -0.36 4.22
C ASN A 27 24.18 -1.33 5.13
N GLY A 28 23.51 -1.90 6.12
CA GLY A 28 24.09 -2.79 7.13
C GLY A 28 23.07 -3.80 7.67
N SER A 29 23.32 -4.37 8.84
CA SER A 29 22.32 -5.21 9.51
C SER A 29 21.18 -4.32 10.02
N PRO A 30 19.91 -4.61 9.70
CA PRO A 30 18.80 -3.79 10.16
C PRO A 30 18.52 -4.04 11.65
N THR A 31 17.92 -3.06 12.31
CA THR A 31 17.55 -3.13 13.73
C THR A 31 16.09 -3.57 13.86
N LEU A 32 15.81 -4.38 14.88
CA LEU A 32 14.43 -4.79 15.18
C LEU A 32 13.60 -3.54 15.51
N ASP A 33 12.44 -3.40 14.88
CA ASP A 33 11.57 -2.27 15.15
C ASP A 33 10.87 -2.45 16.52
N LYS A 34 10.65 -1.33 17.21
CA LYS A 34 9.94 -1.27 18.49
C LYS A 34 8.46 -1.56 18.31
N ALA A 35 7.88 -1.15 17.18
CA ALA A 35 6.57 -1.58 16.74
C ALA A 35 6.73 -2.84 15.86
N GLN A 36 5.76 -3.74 15.91
CA GLN A 36 5.74 -4.93 15.05
C GLN A 36 4.42 -4.89 14.30
N ASP A 37 4.42 -4.32 13.10
CA ASP A 37 3.20 -3.99 12.36
C ASP A 37 2.77 -5.10 11.39
N TRP A 38 3.61 -6.11 11.19
CA TRP A 38 3.36 -7.26 10.34
C TRP A 38 2.78 -8.45 11.12
N ALA A 39 1.74 -9.07 10.56
CA ALA A 39 1.15 -10.30 11.07
C ALA A 39 1.24 -11.44 10.04
N VAL A 40 1.55 -12.65 10.50
CA VAL A 40 1.43 -13.85 9.68
C VAL A 40 -0.04 -14.24 9.57
N VAL A 41 -0.55 -14.34 8.33
CA VAL A 41 -1.93 -14.77 8.05
C VAL A 41 -2.02 -16.16 7.41
N GLY A 42 -0.87 -16.76 7.10
CA GLY A 42 -0.78 -18.14 6.65
C GLY A 42 0.64 -18.46 6.21
N ALA A 43 1.03 -19.73 6.29
CA ALA A 43 2.33 -20.16 5.81
C ALA A 43 2.29 -21.63 5.38
N GLN A 44 3.23 -21.99 4.53
CA GLN A 44 3.49 -23.35 4.11
C GLN A 44 4.97 -23.46 3.74
N GLU A 45 5.60 -24.56 4.12
CA GLU A 45 6.91 -24.94 3.64
C GLU A 45 6.83 -26.33 3.00
N ASN A 46 7.59 -26.53 1.92
CA ASN A 46 7.78 -27.82 1.28
C ASN A 46 9.22 -27.93 0.75
N ASP A 47 9.56 -29.09 0.20
CA ASP A 47 10.90 -29.44 -0.28
C ASP A 47 11.51 -28.46 -1.28
N THR A 48 10.70 -27.59 -1.90
CA THR A 48 11.17 -26.64 -2.91
C THR A 48 11.17 -25.20 -2.41
N HIS A 49 10.19 -24.79 -1.61
CA HIS A 49 9.98 -23.39 -1.24
C HIS A 49 9.19 -23.23 0.05
N THR A 50 9.44 -22.09 0.70
CA THR A 50 8.64 -21.53 1.79
C THR A 50 7.74 -20.42 1.25
N THR A 51 6.46 -20.46 1.59
CA THR A 51 5.50 -19.39 1.34
C THR A 51 4.99 -18.86 2.67
N VAL A 52 5.19 -17.57 2.93
CA VAL A 52 4.57 -16.87 4.07
C VAL A 52 3.68 -15.76 3.55
N ARG A 53 2.43 -15.74 4.00
CA ARG A 53 1.45 -14.71 3.71
C ARG A 53 1.40 -13.77 4.91
N LEU A 54 1.58 -12.49 4.63
CA LEU A 54 1.67 -11.43 5.63
C LEU A 54 0.55 -10.41 5.45
N ALA A 55 0.19 -9.74 6.54
CA ALA A 55 -0.70 -8.57 6.53
C ALA A 55 -0.09 -7.45 7.36
N ARG A 56 -0.28 -6.20 6.92
CA ARG A 56 0.15 -4.97 7.60
C ARG A 56 -0.82 -3.83 7.26
N PRO A 57 -1.06 -2.85 8.15
CA PRO A 57 -1.78 -1.63 7.82
C PRO A 57 -1.15 -0.85 6.65
N VAL A 58 -1.97 -0.20 5.82
CA VAL A 58 -1.48 0.69 4.75
C VAL A 58 -0.68 1.87 5.30
N HIS A 59 -1.06 2.35 6.48
CA HIS A 59 -0.41 3.42 7.22
C HIS A 59 -0.34 2.98 8.69
N THR A 60 0.86 2.82 9.23
CA THR A 60 1.09 2.42 10.64
C THR A 60 1.18 3.62 11.58
N GLY A 61 1.49 4.80 11.04
CA GLY A 61 1.64 6.05 11.81
C GLY A 61 3.02 6.19 12.48
N HIS A 62 3.91 5.23 12.26
CA HIS A 62 5.27 5.25 12.77
C HIS A 62 6.22 5.96 11.79
N VAL A 63 7.22 6.69 12.29
CA VAL A 63 8.09 7.55 11.46
C VAL A 63 9.12 6.78 10.67
N MET A 64 9.47 5.56 11.11
CA MET A 64 10.45 4.70 10.46
C MET A 64 9.82 3.78 9.41
N ASP A 65 8.50 3.84 9.30
CA ASP A 65 7.68 3.01 8.45
C ASP A 65 7.36 3.70 7.12
N VAL A 66 7.35 2.92 6.05
CA VAL A 66 6.92 3.40 4.74
C VAL A 66 5.41 3.25 4.63
N GLN A 67 4.71 4.37 4.53
CA GLN A 67 3.30 4.38 4.15
C GLN A 67 3.15 3.81 2.73
N ILE A 68 2.25 2.84 2.58
CA ILE A 68 1.90 2.29 1.27
C ILE A 68 1.02 3.31 0.54
N GLN A 69 1.44 3.73 -0.64
CA GLN A 69 0.75 4.75 -1.44
C GLN A 69 0.28 4.18 -2.79
N PRO A 70 -0.74 4.80 -3.42
CA PRO A 70 -1.08 4.49 -4.79
C PRO A 70 0.08 4.78 -5.75
N GLY A 71 0.20 3.94 -6.78
CA GLY A 71 1.24 4.07 -7.81
C GLY A 71 2.46 3.18 -7.55
N PRO A 72 3.49 3.30 -8.41
CA PRO A 72 4.65 2.43 -8.36
C PRO A 72 5.49 2.70 -7.10
N MET A 73 5.76 1.64 -6.33
CA MET A 73 6.63 1.66 -5.17
C MET A 73 7.78 0.68 -5.36
N ARG A 74 8.96 1.05 -4.88
CA ARG A 74 10.14 0.18 -4.92
C ARG A 74 10.07 -0.84 -3.77
N VAL A 75 10.10 -2.12 -4.12
CA VAL A 75 10.23 -3.23 -3.17
C VAL A 75 11.61 -3.83 -3.32
N ILE A 76 12.32 -3.96 -2.20
CA ILE A 76 13.55 -4.74 -2.13
C ILE A 76 13.24 -6.07 -1.48
N PHE A 77 13.96 -7.11 -1.89
CA PHE A 77 13.77 -8.44 -1.35
C PHE A 77 15.09 -9.19 -1.29
N SER A 78 15.13 -10.19 -0.43
CA SER A 78 16.23 -11.13 -0.27
C SER A 78 15.71 -12.44 0.28
N TRP A 79 16.44 -13.52 0.06
CA TRP A 79 16.07 -14.84 0.57
C TRP A 79 17.29 -15.60 1.06
N SER A 80 17.03 -16.65 1.85
CA SER A 80 18.01 -17.56 2.43
C SER A 80 17.43 -18.97 2.39
N GLY A 81 18.30 -19.98 2.27
CA GLY A 81 17.92 -21.39 2.43
C GLY A 81 18.02 -21.88 3.88
N ALA A 82 18.26 -20.98 4.83
CA ALA A 82 18.37 -21.28 6.25
C ALA A 82 17.57 -20.26 7.07
N ASP A 83 16.99 -20.75 8.16
CA ASP A 83 16.30 -19.95 9.15
C ASP A 83 17.19 -18.83 9.72
N PRO A 84 16.59 -17.69 10.10
CA PRO A 84 17.35 -16.62 10.72
C PRO A 84 17.77 -17.02 12.14
N GLY A 85 18.98 -16.60 12.53
CA GLY A 85 19.40 -16.62 13.92
C GLY A 85 18.69 -15.53 14.74
N ARG A 86 19.33 -15.07 15.82
CA ARG A 86 18.79 -13.95 16.63
C ARG A 86 18.62 -12.66 15.84
N THR A 87 19.44 -12.46 14.81
CA THR A 87 19.46 -11.26 13.96
C THR A 87 19.55 -11.65 12.49
N PRO A 88 19.10 -10.80 11.56
CA PRO A 88 19.20 -11.04 10.13
C PRO A 88 20.64 -11.32 9.67
N HIS A 89 20.82 -12.41 8.90
CA HIS A 89 22.09 -12.75 8.25
C HIS A 89 22.22 -12.07 6.89
N TYR A 90 23.45 -11.90 6.43
CA TYR A 90 23.71 -11.34 5.11
C TYR A 90 23.37 -12.35 4.01
N HIS A 91 22.41 -12.01 3.15
CA HIS A 91 21.90 -12.81 2.02
C HIS A 91 22.85 -12.88 0.80
N GLY A 92 24.12 -12.49 0.94
CA GLY A 92 25.05 -12.48 -0.19
C GLY A 92 24.69 -11.46 -1.30
N LYS A 93 25.40 -11.54 -2.42
CA LYS A 93 25.16 -10.66 -3.59
C LYS A 93 24.12 -11.22 -4.56
N GLU A 94 23.90 -12.53 -4.52
CA GLU A 94 23.06 -13.24 -5.50
C GLU A 94 21.63 -13.45 -5.02
N GLN A 95 21.39 -13.53 -3.70
CA GLN A 95 20.06 -13.83 -3.14
C GLN A 95 19.31 -12.56 -2.72
N ARG A 96 19.28 -11.57 -3.61
CA ARG A 96 18.59 -10.29 -3.40
C ARG A 96 18.16 -9.64 -4.70
N GLY A 97 17.22 -8.72 -4.62
CA GLY A 97 16.77 -7.95 -5.77
C GLY A 97 16.00 -6.70 -5.40
N VAL A 98 15.56 -6.02 -6.46
CA VAL A 98 14.69 -4.86 -6.40
C VAL A 98 13.64 -5.00 -7.48
N SER A 99 12.40 -4.64 -7.17
CA SER A 99 11.30 -4.57 -8.11
C SER A 99 10.52 -3.27 -7.90
N GLU A 100 9.75 -2.88 -8.90
CA GLU A 100 8.80 -1.78 -8.81
C GLU A 100 7.40 -2.34 -9.00
N VAL A 101 6.51 -2.12 -8.03
CA VAL A 101 5.17 -2.71 -8.00
C VAL A 101 4.15 -1.68 -7.53
N CYS A 102 2.94 -1.73 -8.08
CA CYS A 102 1.80 -0.97 -7.57
C CYS A 102 1.09 -1.81 -6.50
N LEU A 103 1.37 -1.53 -5.22
CA LEU A 103 0.76 -2.26 -4.09
C LEU A 103 -0.70 -1.88 -3.87
N LEU A 104 -1.03 -0.61 -4.13
CA LEU A 104 -2.40 -0.11 -4.16
C LEU A 104 -2.72 0.26 -5.60
N SER A 105 -3.46 -0.61 -6.29
CA SER A 105 -4.03 -0.24 -7.58
C SER A 105 -5.18 0.74 -7.34
N VAL A 106 -5.11 1.93 -7.93
CA VAL A 106 -6.32 2.71 -8.15
C VAL A 106 -7.10 1.95 -9.21
N SER A 107 -8.27 1.40 -8.86
CA SER A 107 -9.16 0.81 -9.86
C SER A 107 -9.42 1.88 -10.93
N ALA A 108 -9.24 1.52 -12.21
CA ALA A 108 -9.59 2.40 -13.33
C ALA A 108 -11.05 2.90 -13.24
N ALA A 109 -11.93 2.14 -12.55
CA ALA A 109 -13.31 2.56 -12.29
C ALA A 109 -13.41 3.77 -11.35
N ALA A 110 -12.49 3.92 -10.38
CA ALA A 110 -12.47 5.07 -9.47
C ALA A 110 -12.03 6.35 -10.18
N VAL A 111 -11.05 6.25 -11.10
CA VAL A 111 -10.61 7.39 -11.93
C VAL A 111 -11.72 7.84 -12.90
N GLN A 112 -12.48 6.90 -13.45
CA GLN A 112 -13.60 7.21 -14.36
C GLN A 112 -14.78 7.89 -13.67
N LEU A 113 -15.04 7.60 -12.40
CA LEU A 113 -16.13 8.24 -11.63
C LEU A 113 -15.79 9.68 -11.21
N GLU A 114 -14.54 9.94 -10.83
CA GLU A 114 -14.06 11.31 -10.53
C GLU A 114 -14.11 12.18 -11.81
N GLN A 115 -13.68 11.63 -12.95
CA GLN A 115 -13.70 12.35 -14.23
C GLN A 115 -15.08 12.48 -14.87
N ARG A 116 -16.07 11.70 -14.41
CA ARG A 116 -17.48 11.81 -14.83
C ARG A 116 -18.31 12.76 -13.96
N SER A 117 -17.77 13.20 -12.83
CA SER A 117 -18.46 14.17 -11.98
C SER A 117 -18.26 15.56 -12.58
N PRO A 118 -19.31 16.24 -13.07
CA PRO A 118 -19.16 17.61 -13.55
C PRO A 118 -18.66 18.50 -12.40
N PRO A 119 -17.84 19.52 -12.66
CA PRO A 119 -17.44 20.46 -11.62
C PRO A 119 -18.68 21.08 -10.99
N ALA A 120 -18.72 21.09 -9.65
CA ALA A 120 -19.89 21.45 -8.84
C ALA A 120 -20.34 22.93 -8.94
N TRP A 121 -19.99 23.65 -10.01
CA TRP A 121 -20.36 25.05 -10.25
C TRP A 121 -21.33 25.26 -11.42
N SER A 122 -21.88 24.19 -12.02
CA SER A 122 -22.89 24.31 -13.09
C SER A 122 -24.34 24.24 -12.63
N LEU A 123 -24.64 24.73 -11.42
CA LEU A 123 -26.01 25.11 -11.03
C LEU A 123 -26.05 26.61 -10.72
N CYS A 124 -25.89 27.42 -11.78
CA CYS A 124 -26.35 28.80 -11.76
C CYS A 124 -27.68 28.86 -12.52
N TRP A 125 -28.63 29.54 -11.89
CA TRP A 125 -30.04 29.57 -12.25
C TRP A 125 -30.28 30.18 -13.63
N SER A 126 -31.36 29.73 -14.29
CA SER A 126 -32.28 30.66 -14.94
C SER A 126 -33.67 30.03 -14.99
N LEU A 127 -34.47 30.38 -13.97
CA LEU A 127 -35.92 30.47 -14.11
C LEU A 127 -36.24 31.45 -15.25
N ALA A 128 -37.07 31.01 -16.19
CA ALA A 128 -37.89 31.91 -17.01
C ALA A 128 -39.21 31.22 -17.34
N ALA A 129 -40.04 31.01 -16.32
CA ALA A 129 -41.47 30.76 -16.52
C ALA A 129 -42.16 32.13 -16.67
N LEU A 130 -42.47 32.47 -17.91
CA LEU A 130 -43.08 33.70 -18.39
C LEU A 130 -44.52 33.84 -17.85
N LEU A 131 -44.79 34.86 -17.04
CA LEU A 131 -46.15 35.26 -16.64
C LEU A 131 -46.27 36.80 -16.75
N HIS A 132 -47.39 37.24 -17.33
CA HIS A 132 -47.88 38.61 -17.55
C HIS A 132 -47.57 39.28 -18.89
N VAL A 133 -48.45 39.02 -19.87
CA VAL A 133 -48.81 40.02 -20.89
C VAL A 133 -49.92 40.88 -20.31
N LEU A 134 -49.59 42.13 -19.94
CA LEU A 134 -50.52 43.23 -19.82
C LEU A 134 -50.18 44.25 -20.91
N ARG A 135 -51.08 44.39 -21.90
CA ARG A 135 -51.16 45.60 -22.73
C ARG A 135 -52.63 45.96 -22.90
N ALA A 136 -52.87 47.26 -22.74
CA ALA A 136 -54.15 47.88 -22.44
C ALA A 136 -55.00 48.28 -23.68
N TRP A 137 -56.29 48.51 -23.41
CA TRP A 137 -57.17 49.58 -23.94
C TRP A 137 -57.72 49.53 -25.39
N ARG A 138 -59.04 49.33 -25.57
CA ARG A 138 -60.05 50.39 -25.88
C ARG A 138 -61.49 49.86 -26.06
N HIS A 139 -62.43 50.66 -25.53
CA HIS A 139 -63.91 50.75 -25.59
C HIS A 139 -64.60 50.52 -26.96
N PRO A 140 -65.94 50.34 -27.07
CA PRO A 140 -67.07 50.94 -26.31
C PRO A 140 -67.64 50.09 -25.18
#